data_AF-A0A2T3WAZ6-F1
#
_entry.id   AF-A0A2T3WAZ6-F1
#
_cell.length_a   1.000
_cell.length_b   1.000
_cell.length_c   1.000
_cell.angle_alpha   90.00
_cell.angle_beta   90.00
_cell.angle_gamma   90.00
#
_symmetry.space_group_name_H-M   'P 1'
#
loop_
_entity.id
_entity.type
_entity.pdbx_description
1 polymer ?
#
loop_
_entity_poly.entity_id
_entity_poly.type
_entity_poly.pdbx_seq_one_letter_code
_entity_poly.pdbx_strand_id
1 'polypeptide(L)'
;MLGSVRAAVFALVALAGGGALLAPAVPFLSRYGTLPRKAEGPVTVLLAGVDVDYNDKAPVWPYPAKPENYTGRTDTLMLAQAWPDGRVNLLGIPRDSWVNVPGYGWGKINGANVHGGPEMLVGAVQNLTGLRVDAHVLLSLNALPALTDAAGGVTVDVKQAMKYDDNAGNLHIDLKPGRQRLSGEQAVGFLRFRKDNLGDIGRITRQQEFLAALAAKVKSPLNWWRLPAMVGATDRHMKTNLTRAQVAALGGAALGGVKLQSFPVPGTFGAGGTWAVDRAALQATIARHFRDPNDPRSLGVAVVNTDAPDGSARRLKTRLEALGYTNVWIVNEARGPATTTATGEAAARVLQDVGHGAVSQAAGAPGADVTVRLGNDTPGE
;
A
#
# COMPACT_ATOMS: atom_id res chain seq x y z
N MET A 1 3.29 38.21 -40.38
CA MET A 1 2.04 37.95 -39.63
C MET A 1 1.57 36.48 -39.67
N LEU A 2 1.72 35.71 -40.77
CA LEU A 2 1.26 34.31 -40.79
C LEU A 2 2.08 33.33 -39.91
N GLY A 3 3.36 33.60 -39.64
CA GLY A 3 4.22 32.72 -38.83
C GLY A 3 3.88 32.72 -37.33
N SER A 4 3.51 33.88 -36.78
CA SER A 4 3.13 34.03 -35.36
C SER A 4 1.76 33.43 -35.05
N VAL A 5 0.81 33.51 -35.99
CA VAL A 5 -0.52 32.88 -35.85
C VAL A 5 -0.41 31.36 -35.88
N ARG A 6 0.44 30.78 -36.75
CA ARG A 6 0.69 29.33 -36.78
C ARG A 6 1.31 28.84 -35.47
N ALA A 7 2.32 29.53 -34.95
CA ALA A 7 2.95 29.17 -33.67
C ALA A 7 1.95 29.22 -32.49
N ALA A 8 1.09 30.23 -32.44
CA ALA A 8 0.06 30.36 -31.40
C ALA A 8 -1.01 29.26 -31.50
N VAL A 9 -1.45 28.90 -32.72
CA VAL A 9 -2.39 27.79 -32.94
C VAL A 9 -1.77 26.44 -32.57
N PHE A 10 -0.50 26.20 -32.93
CA PHE A 10 0.22 25.00 -32.50
C PHE A 10 0.38 24.93 -30.98
N ALA A 11 0.69 26.04 -30.32
CA ALA A 11 0.79 26.10 -28.86
C ALA A 11 -0.58 25.84 -28.18
N LEU A 12 -1.67 26.40 -28.70
CA LEU A 12 -3.03 26.15 -28.21
C LEU A 12 -3.48 24.71 -28.42
N VAL A 13 -3.19 24.11 -29.58
CA VAL A 13 -3.48 22.70 -29.86
C VAL A 13 -2.62 21.77 -28.99
N ALA A 14 -1.36 22.14 -28.73
CA ALA A 14 -0.49 21.39 -27.82
C ALA A 14 -0.95 21.50 -26.36
N LEU A 15 -1.42 22.67 -25.91
CA LEU A 15 -1.99 22.87 -24.57
C LEU A 15 -3.35 22.18 -24.42
N ALA A 16 -4.22 22.25 -25.42
CA ALA A 16 -5.50 21.54 -25.44
C ALA A 16 -5.31 20.02 -25.52
N GLY A 17 -4.37 19.55 -26.34
CA GLY A 17 -3.98 18.15 -26.43
C GLY A 17 -3.35 17.63 -25.13
N GLY A 18 -2.47 18.42 -24.51
CA GLY A 18 -1.90 18.12 -23.19
C GLY A 18 -2.94 18.09 -22.08
N GLY A 19 -3.89 19.04 -22.11
CA GLY A 19 -5.03 19.08 -21.19
C GLY A 19 -5.95 17.87 -21.34
N ALA A 20 -6.25 17.45 -22.58
CA ALA A 20 -7.05 16.26 -22.86
C ALA A 20 -6.34 14.97 -22.42
N LEU A 21 -5.02 14.89 -22.59
CA LEU A 21 -4.22 13.75 -22.12
C LEU A 21 -4.21 13.64 -20.60
N LEU A 22 -4.19 14.76 -19.87
CA LEU A 22 -4.19 14.78 -18.41
C LEU A 22 -5.60 14.71 -17.80
N ALA A 23 -6.65 15.05 -18.55
CA ALA A 23 -8.03 15.12 -18.08
C ALA A 23 -8.47 13.90 -17.25
N PRO A 24 -8.17 12.65 -17.64
CA PRO A 24 -8.55 11.48 -16.83
C PRO A 24 -7.91 11.47 -15.44
N ALA A 25 -6.69 12.01 -15.29
CA ALA A 25 -5.99 12.08 -14.01
C ALA A 25 -6.31 13.35 -13.20
N VAL A 26 -7.02 14.34 -13.77
CA VAL A 26 -7.31 15.60 -13.06
C VAL A 26 -7.98 15.39 -11.70
N PRO A 27 -8.97 14.50 -11.51
CA PRO A 27 -9.52 14.23 -10.19
C PRO A 27 -8.51 13.70 -9.17
N PHE A 28 -7.60 12.83 -9.63
CA PHE A 28 -6.52 12.32 -8.79
C PHE A 28 -5.50 13.42 -8.48
N LEU A 29 -5.10 14.21 -9.48
CA LEU A 29 -4.13 15.31 -9.32
C LEU A 29 -4.70 16.46 -8.49
N SER A 30 -6.01 16.72 -8.49
CA SER A 30 -6.59 17.75 -7.63
C SER A 30 -6.62 17.31 -6.16
N ARG A 31 -6.86 16.02 -5.90
CA ARG A 31 -6.82 15.42 -4.55
C ARG A 31 -5.39 15.27 -4.03
N TYR A 32 -4.51 14.73 -4.87
CA TYR A 32 -3.19 14.23 -4.50
C TYR A 32 -2.00 14.94 -5.15
N GLY A 33 -2.25 15.95 -5.99
CA GLY A 33 -1.24 16.67 -6.76
C GLY A 33 -0.12 17.20 -5.88
N THR A 34 1.05 16.61 -6.06
CA THR A 34 2.25 16.88 -5.30
C THR A 34 3.43 16.44 -6.15
N LEU A 35 4.58 17.06 -5.93
CA LEU A 35 5.80 16.62 -6.60
C LEU A 35 6.28 15.30 -5.96
N PRO A 36 6.68 14.31 -6.78
CA PRO A 36 7.37 13.13 -6.29
C PRO A 36 8.56 13.52 -5.41
N ARG A 37 8.70 12.87 -4.25
CA ARG A 37 9.79 13.13 -3.31
C ARG A 37 10.35 11.84 -2.78
N LYS A 38 11.64 11.83 -2.44
CA LYS A 38 12.23 10.71 -1.71
C LYS A 38 11.59 10.65 -0.33
N ALA A 39 11.09 9.49 0.06
CA ALA A 39 10.53 9.28 1.39
C ALA A 39 11.64 9.32 2.47
N GLU A 40 11.31 9.75 3.68
CA GLU A 40 12.24 9.74 4.82
C GLU A 40 12.42 8.33 5.41
N GLY A 41 11.42 7.46 5.21
CA GLY A 41 11.42 6.05 5.60
C GLY A 41 10.53 5.23 4.67
N PRO A 42 10.43 3.91 4.89
CA PRO A 42 9.54 3.06 4.10
C PRO A 42 8.08 3.47 4.27
N VAL A 43 7.30 3.46 3.18
CA VAL A 43 5.85 3.67 3.19
C VAL A 43 5.16 2.35 2.93
N THR A 44 4.33 1.91 3.86
CA THR A 44 3.63 0.63 3.83
C THR A 44 2.15 0.83 3.49
N VAL A 45 1.70 0.25 2.39
CA VAL A 45 0.32 0.35 1.89
C VAL A 45 -0.30 -1.03 1.80
N LEU A 46 -1.49 -1.20 2.38
CA LEU A 46 -2.30 -2.39 2.20
C LEU A 46 -3.14 -2.27 0.91
N LEU A 47 -2.92 -3.18 -0.04
CA LEU A 47 -3.72 -3.31 -1.25
C LEU A 47 -4.73 -4.45 -1.05
N ALA A 48 -6.01 -4.16 -1.25
CA ALA A 48 -7.09 -5.13 -1.06
C ALA A 48 -8.07 -5.12 -2.24
N GLY A 49 -8.24 -6.26 -2.92
CA GLY A 49 -9.28 -6.45 -3.93
C GLY A 49 -10.60 -6.86 -3.28
N VAL A 50 -11.64 -6.05 -3.44
CA VAL A 50 -12.97 -6.25 -2.84
C VAL A 50 -13.89 -6.99 -3.83
N ASP A 51 -14.62 -7.98 -3.33
CA ASP A 51 -15.64 -8.72 -4.08
C ASP A 51 -16.91 -7.89 -4.27
N VAL A 52 -17.65 -8.18 -5.34
CA VAL A 52 -18.86 -7.42 -5.74
C VAL A 52 -20.04 -7.81 -4.86
N ASP A 53 -20.74 -6.80 -4.35
CA ASP A 53 -22.06 -6.97 -3.73
C ASP A 53 -23.14 -7.00 -4.83
N TYR A 54 -23.92 -8.08 -4.88
CA TYR A 54 -25.01 -8.25 -5.84
C TYR A 54 -26.37 -7.92 -5.19
N ASN A 55 -27.29 -7.37 -5.97
CA ASN A 55 -28.66 -7.15 -5.53
C ASN A 55 -29.49 -8.43 -5.62
N ASP A 56 -29.36 -9.27 -4.60
CA ASP A 56 -30.12 -10.52 -4.39
C ASP A 56 -31.65 -10.36 -4.36
N LYS A 57 -32.15 -9.13 -4.28
CA LYS A 57 -33.59 -8.78 -4.35
C LYS A 57 -34.03 -8.34 -5.75
N ALA A 58 -33.13 -8.29 -6.73
CA ALA A 58 -33.50 -7.88 -8.08
C ALA A 58 -34.35 -8.98 -8.76
N PRO A 59 -35.33 -8.60 -9.60
CA PRO A 59 -36.27 -9.54 -10.21
C PRO A 59 -35.65 -10.37 -11.35
N VAL A 60 -34.42 -10.08 -11.77
CA VAL A 60 -33.75 -10.73 -12.89
C VAL A 60 -32.42 -11.30 -12.45
N TRP A 61 -32.19 -12.56 -12.81
CA TRP A 61 -30.92 -13.25 -12.64
C TRP A 61 -30.15 -13.28 -13.98
N PRO A 62 -28.81 -13.10 -13.99
CA PRO A 62 -27.95 -12.87 -12.83
C PRO A 62 -28.22 -11.52 -12.18
N TYR A 63 -28.15 -11.49 -10.85
CA TYR A 63 -28.46 -10.29 -10.08
C TYR A 63 -27.53 -9.15 -10.51
N PRO A 64 -28.04 -7.91 -10.66
CA PRO A 64 -27.21 -6.77 -11.00
C PRO A 64 -26.29 -6.45 -9.82
N ALA A 65 -25.05 -6.07 -10.12
CA ALA A 65 -24.12 -5.55 -9.13
C ALA A 65 -24.69 -4.26 -8.50
N LYS A 66 -24.59 -4.13 -7.18
CA LYS A 66 -24.87 -2.87 -6.49
C LYS A 66 -23.75 -1.87 -6.76
N PRO A 67 -24.00 -0.56 -6.58
CA PRO A 67 -22.93 0.42 -6.54
C PRO A 67 -21.88 0.00 -5.51
N GLU A 68 -20.60 0.02 -5.92
CA GLU A 68 -19.50 -0.39 -5.08
C GLU A 68 -19.42 0.49 -3.83
N ASN A 69 -19.50 -0.13 -2.66
CA ASN A 69 -19.36 0.52 -1.36
C ASN A 69 -18.10 0.09 -0.61
N TYR A 70 -17.32 -0.84 -1.19
CA TYR A 70 -16.06 -1.37 -0.67
C TYR A 70 -16.19 -2.05 0.70
N THR A 71 -17.38 -2.54 1.07
CA THR A 71 -17.61 -3.28 2.32
C THR A 71 -17.62 -4.79 2.13
N GLY A 72 -17.39 -5.27 0.90
CA GLY A 72 -17.36 -6.69 0.57
C GLY A 72 -16.16 -7.44 1.16
N ARG A 73 -16.12 -8.76 0.94
CA ARG A 73 -14.96 -9.58 1.29
C ARG A 73 -13.74 -9.18 0.47
N THR A 74 -12.55 -9.34 1.05
CA THR A 74 -11.29 -9.03 0.36
C THR A 74 -10.62 -10.30 -0.14
N ASP A 75 -10.70 -10.54 -1.45
CA ASP A 75 -10.22 -11.78 -2.07
C ASP A 75 -8.76 -11.76 -2.48
N THR A 76 -8.20 -10.56 -2.62
CA THR A 76 -6.76 -10.36 -2.87
C THR A 76 -6.23 -9.42 -1.82
N LEU A 77 -5.21 -9.83 -1.06
CA LEU A 77 -4.56 -9.00 -0.05
C LEU A 77 -3.05 -8.98 -0.32
N MET A 78 -2.49 -7.79 -0.46
CA MET A 78 -1.05 -7.59 -0.59
C MET A 78 -0.61 -6.40 0.26
N LEU A 79 0.40 -6.60 1.08
CA LEU A 79 1.08 -5.50 1.76
C LEU A 79 2.25 -5.04 0.91
N ALA A 80 2.23 -3.80 0.45
CA ALA A 80 3.30 -3.23 -0.36
C ALA A 80 4.09 -2.21 0.46
N GLN A 81 5.39 -2.41 0.61
CA GLN A 81 6.28 -1.48 1.29
C GLN A 81 7.30 -0.90 0.32
N ALA A 82 7.18 0.40 0.07
CA ALA A 82 8.08 1.15 -0.80
C ALA A 82 9.16 1.85 0.03
N TRP A 83 10.42 1.60 -0.30
CA TRP A 83 11.58 2.11 0.41
C TRP A 83 12.17 3.34 -0.28
N PRO A 84 12.85 4.23 0.46
CA PRO A 84 13.51 5.41 -0.09
C PRO A 84 14.57 5.11 -1.16
N ASP A 85 15.12 3.91 -1.20
CA ASP A 85 16.15 3.44 -2.14
C ASP A 85 15.56 2.83 -3.44
N GLY A 86 14.24 2.88 -3.62
CA GLY A 86 13.53 2.34 -4.78
C GLY A 86 13.17 0.86 -4.67
N ARG A 87 13.51 0.18 -3.57
CA ARG A 87 13.04 -1.19 -3.31
C ARG A 87 11.54 -1.18 -2.98
N VAL A 88 10.81 -2.13 -3.53
CA VAL A 88 9.39 -2.36 -3.19
C VAL A 88 9.22 -3.83 -2.84
N ASN A 89 8.88 -4.09 -1.59
CA ASN A 89 8.63 -5.44 -1.10
C ASN A 89 7.12 -5.67 -1.00
N LEU A 90 6.63 -6.74 -1.62
CA LEU A 90 5.24 -7.17 -1.57
C LEU A 90 5.13 -8.41 -0.68
N LEU A 91 4.19 -8.40 0.26
CA LEU A 91 3.78 -9.57 1.03
C LEU A 91 2.37 -9.97 0.61
N GLY A 92 2.24 -11.07 -0.13
CA GLY A 92 0.94 -11.62 -0.52
C GLY A 92 0.31 -12.39 0.63
N ILE A 93 -0.87 -11.94 1.07
CA ILE A 93 -1.59 -12.54 2.20
C ILE A 93 -2.74 -13.38 1.65
N PRO A 94 -2.72 -14.72 1.85
CA PRO A 94 -3.85 -15.56 1.44
C PRO A 94 -5.14 -15.12 2.14
N ARG A 95 -6.22 -14.93 1.36
CA ARG A 95 -7.52 -14.46 1.84
C ARG A 95 -8.12 -15.31 2.96
N ASP A 96 -7.79 -16.61 2.94
CA ASP A 96 -8.30 -17.61 3.90
C ASP A 96 -7.39 -17.73 5.15
N SER A 97 -6.44 -16.81 5.35
CA SER A 97 -5.55 -16.82 6.52
C SER A 97 -6.34 -16.74 7.83
N TRP A 98 -6.16 -17.74 8.68
CA TRP A 98 -6.84 -17.81 9.98
C TRP A 98 -6.08 -16.98 11.02
N VAL A 99 -6.66 -15.85 11.42
CA VAL A 99 -6.00 -14.85 12.27
C VAL A 99 -6.95 -14.35 13.35
N ASN A 100 -6.37 -13.79 14.43
CA ASN A 100 -7.14 -13.02 15.39
C ASN A 100 -7.33 -11.60 14.83
N VAL A 101 -8.57 -11.22 14.57
CA VAL A 101 -8.96 -9.89 14.08
C VAL A 101 -9.28 -9.01 15.30
N PRO A 102 -8.53 -7.93 15.56
CA PRO A 102 -8.79 -7.05 16.69
C PRO A 102 -10.24 -6.53 16.70
N GLY A 103 -10.91 -6.65 17.85
CA GLY A 103 -12.31 -6.25 18.02
C GLY A 103 -13.37 -7.22 17.47
N TYR A 104 -12.97 -8.31 16.80
CA TYR A 104 -13.88 -9.33 16.26
C TYR A 104 -13.60 -10.75 16.78
N GLY A 105 -12.33 -11.13 16.92
CA GLY A 105 -11.90 -12.47 17.32
C GLY A 105 -11.30 -13.28 16.17
N TRP A 106 -11.23 -14.61 16.32
CA TRP A 106 -10.62 -15.49 15.32
C TRP A 106 -11.50 -15.66 14.08
N GLY A 107 -10.91 -15.51 12.90
CA GLY A 107 -11.61 -15.68 11.63
C GLY A 107 -10.67 -15.67 10.43
N LYS A 108 -11.24 -15.89 9.24
CA LYS A 108 -10.52 -15.68 7.97
C LYS A 108 -10.32 -14.19 7.74
N ILE A 109 -9.10 -13.79 7.39
CA ILE A 109 -8.72 -12.38 7.25
C ILE A 109 -9.57 -11.62 6.22
N ASN A 110 -10.04 -12.29 5.16
CA ASN A 110 -10.89 -11.68 4.13
C ASN A 110 -12.24 -11.14 4.65
N GLY A 111 -12.72 -11.68 5.76
CA GLY A 111 -13.95 -11.26 6.43
C GLY A 111 -13.79 -9.97 7.23
N ALA A 112 -12.57 -9.57 7.59
CA ALA A 112 -12.34 -8.39 8.44
C ALA A 112 -12.95 -7.10 7.85
N ASN A 113 -12.86 -6.93 6.52
CA ASN A 113 -13.47 -5.78 5.84
C ASN A 113 -15.01 -5.79 5.90
N VAL A 114 -15.64 -6.96 5.90
CA VAL A 114 -17.10 -7.09 6.01
C VAL A 114 -17.57 -6.70 7.42
N HIS A 115 -16.81 -7.07 8.44
CA HIS A 115 -17.22 -6.86 9.84
C HIS A 115 -16.93 -5.46 10.35
N GLY A 116 -15.84 -4.82 9.92
CA GLY A 116 -15.43 -3.52 10.44
C GLY A 116 -14.80 -2.60 9.41
N GLY A 117 -15.00 -2.87 8.12
CA GLY A 117 -14.46 -2.05 7.05
C GLY A 117 -12.93 -2.10 6.95
N PRO A 118 -12.34 -1.13 6.23
CA PRO A 118 -10.92 -1.16 5.91
C PRO A 118 -10.03 -1.03 7.13
N GLU A 119 -10.47 -0.34 8.19
CA GLU A 119 -9.70 -0.17 9.41
C GLU A 119 -9.57 -1.47 10.21
N MET A 120 -10.62 -2.29 10.27
CA MET A 120 -10.54 -3.61 10.90
C MET A 120 -9.64 -4.55 10.10
N LEU A 121 -9.69 -4.48 8.76
CA LEU A 121 -8.77 -5.24 7.90
C LEU A 121 -7.31 -4.82 8.12
N VAL A 122 -7.05 -3.51 8.17
CA VAL A 122 -5.73 -2.98 8.52
C VAL A 122 -5.28 -3.49 9.88
N GLY A 123 -6.14 -3.40 10.91
CA GLY A 123 -5.87 -3.94 12.24
C GLY A 123 -5.53 -5.44 12.22
N ALA A 124 -6.24 -6.24 11.44
CA ALA A 124 -5.95 -7.68 11.27
C ALA A 124 -4.57 -7.92 10.64
N VAL A 125 -4.22 -7.17 9.60
CA VAL A 125 -2.91 -7.26 8.92
C VAL A 125 -1.77 -6.81 9.85
N GLN A 126 -1.96 -5.70 10.57
CA GLN A 126 -0.99 -5.22 11.56
C GLN A 126 -0.80 -6.23 12.70
N ASN A 127 -1.87 -6.84 13.20
CA ASN A 127 -1.79 -7.89 14.23
C ASN A 127 -1.12 -9.18 13.71
N LEU A 128 -1.33 -9.52 12.44
CA LEU A 128 -0.69 -10.69 11.81
C LEU A 128 0.82 -10.47 11.63
N THR A 129 1.20 -9.29 11.12
CA THR A 129 2.56 -9.02 10.66
C THR A 129 3.43 -8.32 11.71
N GLY A 130 2.82 -7.52 12.59
CA GLY A 130 3.53 -6.58 13.45
C GLY A 130 4.13 -5.40 12.69
N LEU A 131 3.75 -5.19 11.43
CA LEU A 131 4.13 -4.03 10.63
C LEU A 131 3.05 -2.96 10.76
N ARG A 132 3.46 -1.70 10.83
CA ARG A 132 2.54 -0.57 10.69
C ARG A 132 2.09 -0.46 9.23
N VAL A 133 0.80 -0.19 9.04
CA VAL A 133 0.21 0.12 7.73
C VAL A 133 -0.07 1.62 7.70
N ASP A 134 0.56 2.33 6.77
CA ASP A 134 0.44 3.79 6.68
C ASP A 134 -0.82 4.22 5.90
N ALA A 135 -1.25 3.39 4.96
CA ALA A 135 -2.46 3.62 4.16
C ALA A 135 -3.03 2.30 3.61
N HIS A 136 -4.27 2.35 3.15
CA HIS A 136 -4.92 1.27 2.43
C HIS A 136 -5.46 1.74 1.07
N VAL A 137 -5.52 0.82 0.12
CA VAL A 137 -6.19 0.99 -1.17
C VAL A 137 -7.06 -0.24 -1.41
N LEU A 138 -8.37 -0.01 -1.41
CA LEU A 138 -9.37 -1.01 -1.75
C LEU A 138 -9.70 -0.84 -3.22
N LEU A 139 -9.63 -1.93 -3.97
CA LEU A 139 -9.84 -1.98 -5.42
C LEU A 139 -11.10 -2.80 -5.68
N SER A 140 -12.03 -2.26 -6.45
CA SER A 140 -13.16 -3.05 -6.94
C SER A 140 -12.71 -4.07 -8.00
N LEU A 141 -13.54 -5.08 -8.29
CA LEU A 141 -13.26 -6.02 -9.39
C LEU A 141 -13.08 -5.33 -10.76
N ASN A 142 -13.64 -4.13 -10.93
CA ASN A 142 -13.54 -3.33 -12.16
C ASN A 142 -12.22 -2.56 -12.28
N ALA A 143 -11.43 -2.44 -11.21
CA ALA A 143 -10.18 -1.70 -11.26
C ALA A 143 -9.16 -2.32 -12.23
N LEU A 144 -9.05 -3.65 -12.22
CA LEU A 144 -8.12 -4.38 -13.07
C LEU A 144 -8.47 -4.31 -14.57
N PRO A 145 -9.71 -4.59 -15.02
CA PRO A 145 -10.06 -4.46 -16.42
C PRO A 145 -9.90 -3.02 -16.91
N ALA A 146 -10.36 -2.04 -16.13
CA ALA A 146 -10.23 -0.62 -16.48
C ALA A 146 -8.76 -0.18 -16.62
N LEU A 147 -7.87 -0.62 -15.71
CA LEU A 147 -6.44 -0.36 -15.79
C LEU A 147 -5.81 -1.03 -17.02
N THR A 148 -6.21 -2.26 -17.31
CA THR A 148 -5.72 -3.03 -18.48
C THR A 148 -6.07 -2.32 -19.78
N ASP A 149 -7.31 -1.87 -19.93
CA ASP A 149 -7.75 -1.14 -21.12
C ASP A 149 -7.07 0.22 -21.24
N ALA A 150 -6.94 0.96 -20.15
CA ALA A 150 -6.20 2.22 -20.12
C ALA A 150 -4.73 2.04 -20.51
N ALA A 151 -4.09 0.96 -20.08
CA ALA A 151 -2.74 0.58 -20.48
C ALA A 151 -2.60 0.19 -21.96
N GLY A 152 -3.73 0.04 -22.68
CA GLY A 152 -3.79 -0.40 -24.07
C GLY A 152 -3.73 -1.91 -24.25
N GLY A 153 -4.22 -2.65 -23.24
CA GLY A 153 -4.16 -4.10 -23.15
C GLY A 153 -2.83 -4.63 -22.60
N VAL A 154 -2.85 -5.87 -22.12
CA VAL A 154 -1.67 -6.57 -21.59
C VAL A 154 -1.40 -7.81 -22.43
N THR A 155 -0.16 -8.00 -22.86
CA THR A 155 0.23 -9.17 -23.64
C THR A 155 0.67 -10.29 -22.70
N VAL A 156 0.01 -11.44 -22.80
CA VAL A 156 0.37 -12.67 -22.06
C VAL A 156 0.46 -13.85 -23.01
N ASP A 157 1.10 -14.93 -22.56
CA ASP A 157 1.16 -16.18 -23.31
C ASP A 157 0.13 -17.18 -22.77
N VAL A 158 -0.92 -17.42 -23.54
CA VAL A 158 -1.99 -18.32 -23.13
C VAL A 158 -1.58 -19.75 -23.45
N LYS A 159 -1.19 -20.52 -22.43
CA LYS A 159 -0.61 -21.86 -22.60
C LYS A 159 -1.56 -22.89 -23.24
N GLN A 160 -2.86 -22.72 -23.05
CA GLN A 160 -3.89 -23.65 -23.54
C GLN A 160 -5.18 -22.90 -23.88
N ALA A 161 -5.99 -23.48 -24.75
CA ALA A 161 -7.30 -22.92 -25.05
C ALA A 161 -8.15 -22.80 -23.78
N MET A 162 -8.58 -21.58 -23.46
CA MET A 162 -9.48 -21.33 -22.33
C MET A 162 -10.85 -21.02 -22.89
N LYS A 163 -11.75 -22.00 -22.80
CA LYS A 163 -13.15 -21.81 -23.15
C LYS A 163 -14.03 -22.08 -21.95
N TYR A 164 -14.75 -21.07 -21.50
CA TYR A 164 -15.68 -21.18 -20.38
C TYR A 164 -16.76 -20.13 -20.49
N ASP A 165 -18.00 -20.58 -20.60
CA ASP A 165 -19.18 -19.74 -20.57
C ASP A 165 -19.90 -19.99 -19.25
N ASP A 166 -20.03 -18.94 -18.45
CA ASP A 166 -20.84 -18.93 -17.24
C ASP A 166 -21.90 -17.83 -17.35
N ASN A 167 -23.11 -18.27 -17.70
CA ASN A 167 -24.28 -17.41 -17.80
C ASN A 167 -24.72 -16.87 -16.43
N ALA A 168 -24.31 -17.51 -15.31
CA ALA A 168 -24.60 -17.04 -13.95
C ALA A 168 -23.72 -15.87 -13.52
N GLY A 169 -22.48 -15.85 -13.97
CA GLY A 169 -21.50 -14.81 -13.67
C GLY A 169 -21.33 -13.77 -14.78
N ASN A 170 -22.11 -13.87 -15.86
CA ASN A 170 -21.91 -13.14 -17.11
C ASN A 170 -20.44 -13.16 -17.58
N LEU A 171 -19.82 -14.34 -17.50
CA LEU A 171 -18.40 -14.53 -17.77
C LEU A 171 -18.24 -15.41 -19.01
N HIS A 172 -17.85 -14.77 -20.11
CA HIS A 172 -17.52 -15.44 -21.36
C HIS A 172 -16.01 -15.43 -21.57
N ILE A 173 -15.40 -16.61 -21.51
CA ILE A 173 -13.96 -16.80 -21.72
C ILE A 173 -13.81 -17.56 -23.03
N ASP A 174 -13.21 -16.90 -24.02
CA ASP A 174 -12.73 -17.52 -25.24
C ASP A 174 -11.33 -16.98 -25.55
N LEU A 175 -10.30 -17.65 -25.02
CA LEU A 175 -8.90 -17.31 -25.24
C LEU A 175 -8.21 -18.45 -25.97
N LYS A 176 -7.65 -18.13 -27.14
CA LYS A 176 -6.87 -19.07 -27.95
C LYS A 176 -5.48 -19.28 -27.36
N PRO A 177 -4.86 -20.45 -27.54
CA PRO A 177 -3.47 -20.64 -27.12
C PRO A 177 -2.52 -19.72 -27.91
N GLY A 178 -1.43 -19.32 -27.25
CA GLY A 178 -0.36 -18.48 -27.79
C GLY A 178 -0.35 -17.05 -27.24
N ARG A 179 0.64 -16.28 -27.70
CA ARG A 179 0.87 -14.90 -27.29
C ARG A 179 -0.19 -13.97 -27.87
N GLN A 180 -1.00 -13.37 -26.99
CA GLN A 180 -2.06 -12.45 -27.38
C GLN A 180 -2.17 -11.26 -26.43
N ARG A 181 -2.70 -10.15 -26.95
CA ARG A 181 -2.97 -8.95 -26.17
C ARG A 181 -4.39 -9.01 -25.64
N LEU A 182 -4.52 -9.09 -24.32
CA LEU A 182 -5.80 -9.14 -23.62
C LEU A 182 -6.34 -7.74 -23.37
N SER A 183 -7.63 -7.53 -23.66
CA SER A 183 -8.43 -6.44 -23.11
C SER A 183 -8.70 -6.65 -21.61
N GLY A 184 -9.30 -5.68 -20.95
CA GLY A 184 -9.70 -5.77 -19.55
C GLY A 184 -10.64 -6.94 -19.28
N GLU A 185 -11.67 -7.11 -20.11
CA GLU A 185 -12.60 -8.24 -20.01
C GLU A 185 -11.89 -9.60 -20.19
N GLN A 186 -11.05 -9.70 -21.22
CA GLN A 186 -10.26 -10.91 -21.49
C GLN A 186 -9.27 -11.21 -20.35
N ALA A 187 -8.69 -10.19 -19.72
CA ALA A 187 -7.81 -10.33 -18.57
C ALA A 187 -8.55 -10.88 -17.35
N VAL A 188 -9.77 -10.40 -17.08
CA VAL A 188 -10.62 -10.96 -16.01
C VAL A 188 -10.91 -12.44 -16.28
N GLY A 189 -11.25 -12.80 -17.52
CA GLY A 189 -11.42 -14.20 -17.94
C GLY A 189 -10.16 -15.04 -17.70
N PHE A 190 -9.00 -14.57 -18.16
CA PHE A 190 -7.72 -15.25 -17.99
C PHE A 190 -7.39 -15.55 -16.51
N LEU A 191 -7.65 -14.58 -15.62
CA LEU A 191 -7.37 -14.71 -14.19
C LEU A 191 -8.38 -15.56 -13.42
N ARG A 192 -9.64 -15.59 -13.89
CA ARG A 192 -10.73 -16.36 -13.27
C ARG A 192 -10.86 -17.78 -13.81
N PHE A 193 -10.14 -18.14 -14.87
CA PHE A 193 -10.19 -19.50 -15.43
C PHE A 193 -9.72 -20.56 -14.41
N ARG A 194 -10.51 -21.62 -14.22
CA ARG A 194 -10.21 -22.73 -13.27
C ARG A 194 -10.36 -24.12 -13.88
N LYS A 195 -10.69 -24.22 -15.17
CA LYS A 195 -10.89 -25.50 -15.87
C LYS A 195 -9.59 -26.12 -16.39
N ASP A 196 -8.44 -25.63 -15.95
CA ASP A 196 -7.17 -26.31 -16.17
C ASP A 196 -6.98 -27.42 -15.13
N ASN A 197 -6.49 -28.59 -15.55
CA ASN A 197 -6.19 -29.74 -14.67
C ASN A 197 -5.14 -29.44 -13.55
N LEU A 198 -4.77 -28.18 -13.35
CA LEU A 198 -3.83 -27.63 -12.37
C LEU A 198 -4.51 -26.96 -11.17
N GLY A 199 -5.85 -26.84 -11.17
CA GLY A 199 -6.62 -26.28 -10.05
C GLY A 199 -6.15 -24.90 -9.57
N ASP A 200 -6.09 -24.70 -8.25
CA ASP A 200 -5.74 -23.41 -7.64
C ASP A 200 -4.27 -23.00 -7.84
N ILE A 201 -3.36 -23.95 -8.12
CA ILE A 201 -1.93 -23.67 -8.42
C ILE A 201 -1.78 -23.00 -9.79
N GLY A 202 -2.54 -23.47 -10.79
CA GLY A 202 -2.60 -22.84 -12.11
C GLY A 202 -3.07 -21.39 -12.04
N ARG A 203 -4.07 -21.11 -11.18
CA ARG A 203 -4.60 -19.75 -10.97
C ARG A 203 -3.55 -18.80 -10.39
N ILE A 204 -2.84 -19.20 -9.34
CA ILE A 204 -1.81 -18.37 -8.71
C ILE A 204 -0.71 -18.03 -9.73
N THR A 205 -0.28 -19.02 -10.51
CA THR A 205 0.75 -18.84 -11.54
C THR A 205 0.32 -17.82 -12.59
N ARG A 206 -0.92 -17.91 -13.08
CA ARG A 206 -1.49 -16.95 -14.07
C ARG A 206 -1.63 -15.54 -13.51
N GLN A 207 -2.04 -15.41 -12.24
CA GLN A 207 -2.09 -14.11 -11.56
C GLN A 207 -0.71 -13.46 -11.48
N GLN A 208 0.32 -14.22 -11.11
CA GLN A 208 1.70 -13.72 -11.07
C GLN A 208 2.20 -13.30 -12.46
N GLU A 209 1.96 -14.13 -13.48
CA GLU A 209 2.35 -13.84 -14.87
C GLU A 209 1.67 -12.57 -15.39
N PHE A 210 0.37 -12.42 -15.18
CA PHE A 210 -0.38 -11.25 -15.60
C PHE A 210 0.08 -9.99 -14.87
N LEU A 211 0.27 -10.03 -13.55
CA LEU A 211 0.75 -8.89 -12.78
C LEU A 211 2.16 -8.47 -13.21
N ALA A 212 3.04 -9.42 -13.52
CA ALA A 212 4.37 -9.12 -14.07
C ALA A 212 4.27 -8.44 -15.44
N ALA A 213 3.41 -8.95 -16.34
CA ALA A 213 3.18 -8.36 -17.65
C ALA A 213 2.58 -6.96 -17.57
N LEU A 214 1.60 -6.74 -16.68
CA LEU A 214 1.01 -5.43 -16.41
C LEU A 214 2.04 -4.46 -15.83
N ALA A 215 2.86 -4.89 -14.87
CA ALA A 215 3.92 -4.07 -14.30
C ALA A 215 4.96 -3.64 -15.37
N ALA A 216 5.35 -4.56 -16.25
CA ALA A 216 6.23 -4.24 -17.39
C ALA A 216 5.57 -3.24 -18.36
N LYS A 217 4.26 -3.39 -18.59
CA LYS A 217 3.47 -2.49 -19.44
C LYS A 217 3.37 -1.08 -18.87
N VAL A 218 3.20 -0.93 -17.56
CA VAL A 218 3.18 0.37 -16.86
C VAL A 218 4.55 1.02 -16.83
N LYS A 219 5.62 0.24 -16.64
CA LYS A 219 7.02 0.75 -16.62
C LYS A 219 7.57 1.14 -18.00
N SER A 220 6.95 0.68 -19.08
CA SER A 220 7.44 0.94 -20.44
C SER A 220 7.40 2.44 -20.76
N PRO A 221 8.53 3.06 -21.18
CA PRO A 221 8.55 4.48 -21.58
C PRO A 221 7.56 4.80 -22.71
N LEU A 222 7.33 3.82 -23.60
CA LEU A 222 6.36 3.93 -24.71
C LEU A 222 4.90 4.07 -24.23
N ASN A 223 4.63 3.81 -22.96
CA ASN A 223 3.32 3.89 -22.34
C ASN A 223 3.18 5.08 -21.37
N TRP A 224 4.20 5.92 -21.19
CA TRP A 224 4.13 7.04 -20.24
C TRP A 224 3.00 8.03 -20.53
N TRP A 225 2.68 8.27 -21.81
CA TRP A 225 1.56 9.11 -22.21
C TRP A 225 0.19 8.55 -21.80
N ARG A 226 0.09 7.24 -21.49
CA ARG A 226 -1.13 6.59 -20.96
C ARG A 226 -1.23 6.64 -19.45
N LEU A 227 -0.17 7.04 -18.73
CA LEU A 227 -0.18 7.10 -17.26
C LEU A 227 -1.35 7.90 -16.70
N PRO A 228 -1.70 9.08 -17.25
CA PRO A 228 -2.85 9.81 -16.73
C PRO A 228 -4.18 9.04 -16.91
N ALA A 229 -4.36 8.37 -18.05
CA ALA A 229 -5.52 7.53 -18.31
C ALA A 229 -5.60 6.34 -17.35
N MET A 230 -4.46 5.68 -17.08
CA MET A 230 -4.37 4.58 -16.13
C MET A 230 -4.69 5.03 -14.70
N VAL A 231 -4.13 6.16 -14.26
CA VAL A 231 -4.41 6.75 -12.94
C VAL A 231 -5.90 7.10 -12.81
N GLY A 232 -6.48 7.76 -13.81
CA GLY A 232 -7.90 8.09 -13.84
C GLY A 232 -8.82 6.86 -13.85
N ALA A 233 -8.44 5.80 -14.56
CA ALA A 233 -9.17 4.55 -14.57
C ALA A 233 -9.14 3.87 -13.19
N THR A 234 -7.98 3.81 -12.55
CA THR A 234 -7.84 3.22 -11.21
C THR A 234 -8.51 4.07 -10.12
N ASP A 235 -8.38 5.40 -10.16
CA ASP A 235 -8.99 6.31 -9.16
C ASP A 235 -10.52 6.15 -9.06
N ARG A 236 -11.20 5.91 -10.19
CA ARG A 236 -12.65 5.68 -10.22
C ARG A 236 -13.09 4.34 -9.60
N HIS A 237 -12.17 3.40 -9.47
CA HIS A 237 -12.43 2.04 -9.02
C HIS A 237 -11.68 1.67 -7.75
N MET A 238 -11.20 2.69 -7.00
CA MET A 238 -10.56 2.51 -5.71
C MET A 238 -11.16 3.37 -4.60
N LYS A 239 -11.00 2.90 -3.37
CA LYS A 239 -11.19 3.67 -2.14
C LYS A 239 -9.90 3.65 -1.34
N THR A 240 -9.42 4.81 -0.93
CA THR A 240 -8.13 4.93 -0.23
C THR A 240 -8.12 6.06 0.77
N ASN A 241 -7.29 5.91 1.81
CA ASN A 241 -6.95 6.96 2.77
C ASN A 241 -5.53 7.52 2.56
N LEU A 242 -4.92 7.29 1.38
CA LEU A 242 -3.61 7.84 1.04
C LEU A 242 -3.58 9.36 1.23
N THR A 243 -2.50 9.87 1.81
CA THR A 243 -2.22 11.30 1.94
C THR A 243 -1.37 11.81 0.78
N ARG A 244 -1.38 13.12 0.54
CA ARG A 244 -0.48 13.75 -0.46
C ARG A 244 0.99 13.39 -0.20
N ALA A 245 1.41 13.40 1.07
CA ALA A 245 2.75 13.03 1.47
C ALA A 245 3.13 11.59 1.08
N GLN A 246 2.22 10.65 1.24
CA GLN A 246 2.41 9.24 0.86
C GLN A 246 2.39 9.08 -0.66
N VAL A 247 1.50 9.75 -1.38
CA VAL A 247 1.49 9.73 -2.86
C VAL A 247 2.80 10.29 -3.42
N ALA A 248 3.31 11.39 -2.84
CA ALA A 248 4.61 11.95 -3.21
C ALA A 248 5.76 10.94 -3.01
N ALA A 249 5.75 10.24 -1.87
CA ALA A 249 6.74 9.23 -1.51
C ALA A 249 6.70 8.02 -2.46
N LEU A 250 5.50 7.48 -2.73
CA LEU A 250 5.29 6.37 -3.66
C LEU A 250 5.69 6.76 -5.09
N GLY A 251 5.35 7.98 -5.53
CA GLY A 251 5.76 8.51 -6.82
C GLY A 251 7.28 8.66 -6.93
N GLY A 252 7.95 9.12 -5.87
CA GLY A 252 9.40 9.23 -5.81
C GLY A 252 10.09 7.86 -5.93
N ALA A 253 9.60 6.86 -5.20
CA ALA A 253 10.07 5.48 -5.29
C ALA A 253 9.85 4.89 -6.70
N ALA A 254 8.73 5.20 -7.34
CA ALA A 254 8.43 4.74 -8.69
C ALA A 254 9.41 5.29 -9.74
N LEU A 255 9.76 6.58 -9.63
CA LEU A 255 10.71 7.24 -10.54
C LEU A 255 12.17 6.82 -10.31
N GLY A 256 12.52 6.42 -9.08
CA GLY A 256 13.89 5.99 -8.72
C GLY A 256 14.32 4.62 -9.26
N GLY A 257 13.43 3.90 -9.97
CA GLY A 257 13.70 2.57 -10.50
C GLY A 257 13.28 1.46 -9.53
N VAL A 258 12.04 0.99 -9.69
CA VAL A 258 11.41 0.02 -8.78
C VAL A 258 12.08 -1.36 -8.86
N LYS A 259 12.73 -1.77 -7.77
CA LYS A 259 13.21 -3.14 -7.53
C LYS A 259 12.15 -3.91 -6.75
N LEU A 260 11.36 -4.70 -7.46
CA LEU A 260 10.23 -5.43 -6.89
C LEU A 260 10.69 -6.78 -6.33
N GLN A 261 10.36 -7.07 -5.07
CA GLN A 261 10.48 -8.41 -4.48
C GLN A 261 9.12 -8.82 -3.93
N SER A 262 8.72 -10.07 -4.13
CA SER A 262 7.43 -10.58 -3.67
C SER A 262 7.62 -11.80 -2.80
N PHE A 263 6.95 -11.82 -1.66
CA PHE A 263 6.99 -12.88 -0.66
C PHE A 263 5.56 -13.33 -0.37
N PRO A 264 5.24 -14.63 -0.40
CA PRO A 264 3.97 -15.10 0.15
C PRO A 264 4.04 -15.13 1.68
N VAL A 265 2.90 -14.95 2.36
CA VAL A 265 2.80 -15.33 3.78
C VAL A 265 2.99 -16.84 3.90
N PRO A 266 4.01 -17.32 4.62
CA PRO A 266 4.26 -18.76 4.76
C PRO A 266 3.17 -19.43 5.57
N GLY A 267 2.90 -20.69 5.25
CA GLY A 267 1.83 -21.45 5.87
C GLY A 267 1.41 -22.64 5.01
N THR A 268 0.34 -23.30 5.45
CA THR A 268 -0.24 -24.46 4.77
C THR A 268 -1.75 -24.39 4.82
N PHE A 269 -2.43 -25.08 3.91
CA PHE A 269 -3.88 -25.25 4.02
C PHE A 269 -4.19 -26.27 5.12
N GLY A 270 -4.92 -25.83 6.14
CA GLY A 270 -5.44 -26.68 7.21
C GLY A 270 -6.76 -27.36 6.85
N ALA A 271 -7.22 -28.26 7.71
CA ALA A 271 -8.55 -28.85 7.61
C ALA A 271 -9.63 -27.74 7.64
N GLY A 272 -10.57 -27.76 6.68
CA GLY A 272 -11.61 -26.74 6.56
C GLY A 272 -11.32 -25.58 5.59
N GLY A 273 -10.25 -25.67 4.80
CA GLY A 273 -9.96 -24.68 3.75
C GLY A 273 -9.53 -23.33 4.32
N THR A 274 -8.81 -23.34 5.44
CA THR A 274 -8.16 -22.16 6.04
C THR A 274 -6.67 -22.21 5.75
N TRP A 275 -6.05 -21.05 5.61
CA TRP A 275 -4.60 -20.94 5.54
C TRP A 275 -4.05 -20.78 6.96
N ALA A 276 -3.39 -21.83 7.45
CA ALA A 276 -2.69 -21.84 8.73
C ALA A 276 -1.34 -21.16 8.54
N VAL A 277 -1.19 -19.94 9.07
CA VAL A 277 0.02 -19.14 8.91
C VAL A 277 1.15 -19.72 9.78
N ASP A 278 2.31 -19.97 9.16
CA ASP A 278 3.55 -20.22 9.90
C ASP A 278 4.06 -18.88 10.45
N ARG A 279 3.72 -18.61 11.72
CA ARG A 279 4.06 -17.35 12.37
C ARG A 279 5.57 -17.16 12.51
N ALA A 280 6.33 -18.23 12.76
CA ALA A 280 7.77 -18.12 12.94
C ALA A 280 8.46 -17.77 11.62
N ALA A 281 8.11 -18.47 10.53
CA ALA A 281 8.63 -18.17 9.20
C ALA A 281 8.18 -16.79 8.69
N LEU A 282 6.95 -16.38 9.00
CA LEU A 282 6.45 -15.04 8.67
C LEU A 282 7.27 -13.96 9.38
N GLN A 283 7.52 -14.10 10.69
CA GLN A 283 8.31 -13.13 11.45
C GLN A 283 9.77 -13.07 10.96
N ALA A 284 10.37 -14.19 10.57
CA ALA A 284 11.69 -14.20 9.94
C ALA A 284 11.71 -13.43 8.60
N THR A 285 10.67 -13.61 7.77
CA THR A 285 10.51 -12.89 6.50
C THR A 285 10.36 -11.39 6.73
N ILE A 286 9.54 -11.00 7.71
CA ILE A 286 9.29 -9.60 8.08
C ILE A 286 10.56 -8.95 8.61
N ALA A 287 11.26 -9.59 9.53
CA ALA A 287 12.50 -9.08 10.09
C ALA A 287 13.58 -8.86 9.02
N ARG A 288 13.67 -9.76 8.03
CA ARG A 288 14.69 -9.70 6.98
C ARG A 288 14.38 -8.69 5.87
N HIS A 289 13.09 -8.52 5.52
CA HIS A 289 12.71 -7.79 4.32
C HIS A 289 11.83 -6.56 4.56
N PHE A 290 11.09 -6.48 5.67
CA PHE A 290 10.07 -5.44 5.86
C PHE A 290 10.30 -4.51 7.04
N ARG A 291 11.21 -4.87 7.97
CA ARG A 291 11.63 -3.95 9.02
C ARG A 291 12.79 -3.11 8.53
N ASP A 292 12.67 -1.79 8.65
CA ASP A 292 13.83 -0.90 8.53
C ASP A 292 14.68 -1.12 9.79
N PRO A 293 15.91 -1.66 9.66
CA PRO A 293 16.81 -1.78 10.80
C PRO A 293 17.13 -0.41 11.43
N ASN A 294 16.84 0.68 10.72
CA ASN A 294 17.00 2.04 11.18
C ASN A 294 15.67 2.74 11.52
N ASP A 295 14.53 2.01 11.63
CA ASP A 295 13.27 2.60 12.08
C ASP A 295 13.42 3.07 13.53
N PRO A 296 13.39 4.38 13.80
CA PRO A 296 13.58 4.90 15.14
C PRO A 296 12.52 4.40 16.12
N ARG A 297 11.35 3.94 15.64
CA ARG A 297 10.22 3.50 16.48
C ARG A 297 10.44 2.16 17.16
N SER A 298 11.35 1.35 16.64
CA SER A 298 11.77 0.10 17.28
C SER A 298 12.84 0.29 18.36
N LEU A 299 13.42 1.49 18.45
CA LEU A 299 14.50 1.80 19.39
C LEU A 299 13.96 2.04 20.79
N GLY A 300 14.78 1.75 21.78
CA GLY A 300 14.59 2.17 23.16
C GLY A 300 14.85 3.67 23.32
N VAL A 301 13.80 4.45 23.57
CA VAL A 301 13.89 5.90 23.75
C VAL A 301 13.72 6.27 25.21
N ALA A 302 14.79 6.80 25.82
CA ALA A 302 14.73 7.42 27.13
C ALA A 302 14.37 8.91 27.01
N VAL A 303 13.38 9.36 27.77
CA VAL A 303 12.99 10.77 27.86
C VAL A 303 13.40 11.31 29.23
N VAL A 304 14.19 12.37 29.22
CA VAL A 304 14.69 13.06 30.41
C VAL A 304 14.14 14.47 30.43
N ASN A 305 13.64 14.92 31.58
CA ASN A 305 13.32 16.33 31.78
C ASN A 305 14.49 17.04 32.46
N THR A 306 15.22 17.88 31.72
CA THR A 306 16.41 18.59 32.22
C THR A 306 16.07 20.03 32.61
N ASP A 307 15.28 20.73 31.79
CA ASP A 307 14.87 22.13 32.05
C ASP A 307 13.48 22.48 31.49
N ALA A 308 12.71 21.48 31.04
CA ALA A 308 11.38 21.71 30.46
C ALA A 308 10.29 21.83 31.54
N PRO A 309 9.13 22.45 31.23
CA PRO A 309 8.00 22.52 32.16
C PRO A 309 7.58 21.15 32.69
N ASP A 310 7.01 21.12 33.90
CA ASP A 310 6.58 19.87 34.50
C ASP A 310 5.53 19.14 33.65
N GLY A 311 5.63 17.81 33.62
CA GLY A 311 4.80 16.95 32.76
C GLY A 311 5.26 16.83 31.30
N SER A 312 6.25 17.61 30.83
CA SER A 312 6.72 17.55 29.44
C SER A 312 7.22 16.17 29.03
N ALA A 313 8.00 15.49 29.88
CA ALA A 313 8.49 14.14 29.60
C ALA A 313 7.35 13.12 29.43
N ARG A 314 6.28 13.24 30.24
CA ARG A 314 5.10 12.36 30.14
C ARG A 314 4.33 12.62 28.86
N ARG A 315 4.13 13.89 28.50
CA ARG A 315 3.47 14.28 27.23
C ARG A 315 4.25 13.76 26.02
N LEU A 316 5.57 13.94 26.00
CA LEU A 316 6.39 13.43 24.91
C LEU A 316 6.35 11.91 24.83
N LYS A 317 6.45 11.20 25.97
CA LYS A 317 6.29 9.73 25.99
C LYS A 317 4.98 9.31 25.33
N THR A 318 3.85 9.89 25.76
CA THR A 318 2.53 9.57 25.19
C THR A 318 2.44 9.88 23.70
N ARG A 319 3.04 11.01 23.26
CA ARG A 319 3.10 11.36 21.84
C ARG A 319 3.93 10.36 21.02
N LEU A 320 5.10 9.97 21.50
CA LEU A 320 5.95 8.97 20.83
C LEU A 320 5.24 7.60 20.79
N GLU A 321 4.59 7.17 21.87
CA GLU A 321 3.78 5.94 21.88
C GLU A 321 2.64 6.01 20.86
N ALA A 322 1.97 7.16 20.73
CA ALA A 322 0.94 7.38 19.70
C ALA A 322 1.51 7.37 18.26
N LEU A 323 2.77 7.77 18.08
CA LEU A 323 3.51 7.67 16.82
C LEU A 323 4.00 6.24 16.52
N GLY A 324 3.82 5.30 17.46
CA GLY A 324 4.14 3.89 17.29
C GLY A 324 5.47 3.45 17.88
N TYR A 325 6.13 4.29 18.69
CA TYR A 325 7.30 3.85 19.45
C TYR A 325 6.86 2.84 20.51
N THR A 326 7.46 1.65 20.50
CA THR A 326 7.04 0.55 21.38
C THR A 326 7.82 0.48 22.69
N ASN A 327 8.96 1.17 22.79
CA ASN A 327 9.85 1.11 23.95
C ASN A 327 10.29 2.52 24.37
N VAL A 328 9.43 3.22 25.11
CA VAL A 328 9.69 4.59 25.60
C VAL A 328 9.56 4.63 27.12
N TRP A 329 10.55 5.16 27.83
CA TRP A 329 10.52 5.32 29.28
C TRP A 329 11.08 6.66 29.71
N ILE A 330 10.72 7.08 30.93
CA ILE A 330 11.19 8.33 31.51
C ILE A 330 12.37 8.01 32.43
N VAL A 331 13.45 8.77 32.30
CA VAL A 331 14.63 8.70 33.17
C VAL A 331 14.71 10.00 33.97
N ASN A 332 14.89 9.84 35.29
CA ASN A 332 15.09 10.99 36.19
C ASN A 332 16.58 11.29 36.27
N GLU A 333 16.99 12.44 35.71
CA GLU A 333 18.35 12.98 35.85
C GLU A 333 18.28 14.32 36.60
N ALA A 334 19.44 14.85 37.02
CA ALA A 334 19.52 16.17 37.61
C ALA A 334 19.02 17.25 36.64
N ARG A 335 18.19 18.16 37.15
CA ARG A 335 17.71 19.32 36.40
C ARG A 335 18.76 20.43 36.39
N GLY A 336 18.79 21.20 35.31
CA GLY A 336 19.67 22.34 35.14
C GLY A 336 19.46 23.03 33.79
N PRO A 337 19.96 24.25 33.61
CA PRO A 337 19.72 25.03 32.40
C PRO A 337 20.17 24.28 31.15
N ALA A 338 19.23 23.97 30.25
CA ALA A 338 19.52 23.18 29.05
C ALA A 338 18.53 23.48 27.93
N THR A 339 18.99 23.30 26.69
CA THR A 339 18.15 23.23 25.50
C THR A 339 17.87 21.77 25.14
N THR A 340 16.82 21.56 24.35
CA THR A 340 16.35 20.23 23.99
C THR A 340 17.36 19.56 23.07
N THR A 341 17.83 18.39 23.46
CA THR A 341 18.81 17.62 22.69
C THR A 341 18.43 16.16 22.61
N ALA A 342 18.91 15.49 21.56
CA ALA A 342 18.89 14.03 21.50
C ALA A 342 20.29 13.47 21.24
N THR A 343 20.64 12.41 21.95
CA THR A 343 21.87 11.63 21.71
C THR A 343 21.51 10.21 21.28
N GLY A 344 22.27 9.66 20.34
CA GLY A 344 22.20 8.28 19.86
C GLY A 344 22.42 8.23 18.35
N GLU A 345 22.71 7.05 17.79
CA GLU A 345 22.91 6.90 16.34
C GLU A 345 21.68 7.35 15.53
N ALA A 346 20.48 7.19 16.09
CA ALA A 346 19.22 7.59 15.47
C ALA A 346 18.63 8.90 16.01
N ALA A 347 19.41 9.70 16.76
CA ALA A 347 18.93 10.92 17.41
C ALA A 347 18.25 11.90 16.44
N ALA A 348 18.83 12.10 15.26
CA ALA A 348 18.28 13.00 14.24
C ALA A 348 16.86 12.60 13.81
N ARG A 349 16.59 11.30 13.71
CA ARG A 349 15.28 10.77 13.28
C ARG A 349 14.24 10.87 14.38
N VAL A 350 14.64 10.55 15.62
CA VAL A 350 13.75 10.74 16.79
C VAL A 350 13.41 12.23 16.97
N LEU A 351 14.36 13.14 16.74
CA LEU A 351 14.12 14.58 16.80
C LEU A 351 13.11 15.08 15.76
N GLN A 352 12.99 14.43 14.59
CA GLN A 352 11.95 14.76 13.61
C GLN A 352 10.55 14.49 14.18
N ASP A 353 10.37 13.38 14.89
CA ASP A 353 9.10 13.01 15.53
C ASP A 353 8.82 13.85 16.79
N VAL A 354 9.87 14.25 17.52
CA VAL A 354 9.81 15.23 18.63
C VAL A 354 9.44 16.63 18.13
N GLY A 355 9.96 17.03 16.97
CA GLY A 355 9.63 18.27 16.26
C GLY A 355 10.47 19.50 16.66
N HIS A 356 11.44 19.38 17.56
CA HIS A 356 12.36 20.45 17.97
C HIS A 356 13.61 19.87 18.64
N GLY A 357 14.64 20.71 18.83
CA GLY A 357 15.90 20.35 19.47
C GLY A 357 17.04 20.04 18.50
N ALA A 358 18.21 19.69 19.04
CA ALA A 358 19.42 19.42 18.26
C ALA A 358 20.09 18.09 18.65
N VAL A 359 20.81 17.48 17.71
CA VAL A 359 21.61 16.29 18.00
C VAL A 359 22.80 16.66 18.88
N SER A 360 23.03 15.90 19.93
CA SER A 360 24.15 16.06 20.87
C SER A 360 25.02 14.80 20.90
N GLN A 361 26.29 14.96 21.27
CA GLN A 361 27.22 13.86 21.53
C GLN A 361 27.39 13.55 23.03
N ALA A 362 26.58 14.18 23.90
CA ALA A 362 26.58 13.90 25.33
C ALA A 362 26.15 12.46 25.62
N ALA A 363 26.67 11.81 26.65
CA ALA A 363 26.35 10.42 26.97
C ALA A 363 24.82 10.15 27.03
N GLY A 364 24.38 9.03 26.45
CA GLY A 364 23.00 8.56 26.55
C GLY A 364 22.67 8.02 27.94
N ALA A 365 21.38 7.95 28.26
CA ALA A 365 20.88 7.26 29.44
C ALA A 365 21.18 5.74 29.31
N PRO A 366 21.51 5.05 30.43
CA PRO A 366 21.81 3.62 30.41
C PRO A 366 20.67 2.79 29.80
N GLY A 367 21.00 1.90 28.86
CA GLY A 367 20.05 1.00 28.20
C GLY A 367 19.18 1.67 27.13
N ALA A 368 19.39 2.94 26.83
CA ALA A 368 18.69 3.64 25.76
C ALA A 368 19.51 3.67 24.46
N ASP A 369 18.86 3.38 23.33
CA ASP A 369 19.42 3.58 22.00
C ASP A 369 19.44 5.08 21.64
N VAL A 370 18.40 5.81 22.06
CA VAL A 370 18.31 7.27 21.94
C VAL A 370 17.84 7.87 23.26
N THR A 371 18.48 8.96 23.69
CA THR A 371 18.07 9.75 24.85
C THR A 371 17.66 11.14 24.42
N VAL A 372 16.41 11.52 24.69
CA VAL A 372 15.88 12.86 24.44
C VAL A 372 15.86 13.61 25.77
N ARG A 373 16.66 14.68 25.86
CA ARG A 373 16.72 15.58 27.02
C ARG A 373 15.94 16.84 26.70
N LEU A 374 14.88 17.10 27.46
CA LEU A 374 13.98 18.23 27.25
C LEU A 374 14.47 19.45 28.02
N GLY A 375 14.67 20.54 27.28
CA GLY A 375 15.15 21.83 27.77
C GLY A 375 14.06 22.90 27.87
N ASN A 376 14.45 24.13 28.19
CA ASN A 376 13.53 25.26 28.33
C ASN A 376 12.89 25.72 27.01
N ASP A 377 13.44 25.29 25.89
CA ASP A 377 12.94 25.46 24.52
C ASP A 377 11.84 24.43 24.15
N THR A 378 11.53 23.49 25.05
CA THR A 378 10.39 22.59 24.87
C THR A 378 9.09 23.42 24.85
N PRO A 379 8.29 23.36 23.78
CA PRO A 379 7.05 24.12 23.68
C PRO A 379 6.13 23.83 24.87
N GLY A 380 5.65 24.88 25.53
CA GLY A 380 4.50 24.79 26.42
C GLY A 380 3.26 24.62 25.58
N GLU A 381 2.67 23.43 25.58
CA GLU A 381 1.32 23.20 25.06
C GLU A 381 0.26 23.42 26.14
#